data_AF-A0A838I428-F1
#
_entry.id   AF-A0A838I428-F1
#
_cell.length_a   1.000
_cell.length_b   1.000
_cell.length_c   1.000
_cell.angle_alpha   90.00
_cell.angle_beta   90.00
_cell.angle_gamma   90.00
#
_symmetry.space_group_name_H-M   'P 1'
#
loop_
_entity.id
_entity.type
_entity.pdbx_description
1 polymer ?
#
loop_
_entity_poly.entity_id
_entity_poly.type
_entity_poly.pdbx_seq_one_letter_code
_entity_poly.pdbx_strand_id
1 'polypeptide(L)'
;MNKLISYTLIALFATLALAIAAPENDQAMTREKAAWQTYKEKKEADFRKMIADNYRGVYADAICNVAEEMKAMQQIDIKSFALSDLNVISTDPDTQIVTYKVNFQYSMGGKDDGGDHNACSVWQKQNADWKVIFHTNVKVEKP
;
A
#
# COMPACT_ATOMS: atom_id res chain seq x y z
N MET A 1 20.82 -58.23 -39.81
CA MET A 1 20.19 -58.77 -38.59
C MET A 1 20.71 -57.94 -37.44
N ASN A 2 20.00 -56.86 -37.11
CA ASN A 2 20.52 -55.75 -36.32
C ASN A 2 20.16 -55.93 -34.85
N LYS A 3 21.17 -56.02 -33.99
CA LYS A 3 21.06 -55.69 -32.57
C LYS A 3 21.22 -54.17 -32.45
N LEU A 4 20.29 -53.49 -31.78
CA LEU A 4 20.52 -52.23 -31.08
C LEU A 4 19.31 -51.98 -30.17
N ILE A 5 19.45 -52.44 -28.92
CA ILE A 5 18.73 -51.93 -27.76
C ILE A 5 19.44 -50.61 -27.40
N SER A 6 18.72 -49.50 -27.22
CA SER A 6 18.94 -48.59 -26.07
C SER A 6 18.28 -47.20 -26.17
N TYR A 7 17.53 -46.88 -25.11
CA TYR A 7 17.28 -45.58 -24.48
C TYR A 7 16.60 -44.45 -25.28
N THR A 8 15.27 -44.43 -25.24
CA THR A 8 14.50 -43.17 -25.25
C THR A 8 14.13 -42.79 -23.82
N LEU A 9 14.98 -41.97 -23.22
CA LEU A 9 14.72 -41.28 -21.96
C LEU A 9 13.67 -40.20 -22.22
N ILE A 10 12.42 -40.42 -21.79
CA ILE A 10 11.39 -39.36 -21.77
C ILE A 10 11.70 -38.49 -20.56
N ALA A 11 12.45 -37.41 -20.78
CA ALA A 11 12.60 -36.34 -19.78
C ALA A 11 11.29 -35.55 -19.73
N LEU A 12 10.43 -35.89 -18.77
CA LEU A 12 9.25 -35.11 -18.42
C LEU A 12 9.72 -33.86 -17.66
N PHE A 13 10.02 -32.78 -18.39
CA PHE A 13 10.15 -31.45 -17.78
C PHE A 13 8.75 -30.97 -17.37
N ALA A 14 8.34 -31.29 -16.15
CA ALA A 14 7.27 -30.57 -15.48
C ALA A 14 7.81 -29.19 -15.09
N THR A 15 7.73 -28.21 -16.00
CA THR A 15 7.90 -26.81 -15.65
C THR A 15 6.72 -26.37 -14.81
N LEU A 16 6.81 -26.58 -13.50
CA LEU A 16 6.04 -25.81 -12.53
C LEU A 16 6.48 -24.35 -12.71
N ALA A 17 5.66 -23.57 -13.40
CA ALA A 17 5.75 -22.13 -13.38
C ALA A 17 5.48 -21.68 -11.95
N LEU A 18 6.54 -21.57 -11.15
CA LEU A 18 6.54 -20.70 -9.98
C LEU A 18 6.34 -19.30 -10.56
N ALA A 19 5.09 -18.82 -10.56
CA ALA A 19 4.82 -17.41 -10.66
C ALA A 19 5.57 -16.77 -9.51
N ILE A 20 6.74 -16.19 -9.81
CA ILE A 20 7.50 -15.40 -8.85
C ILE A 20 6.61 -14.19 -8.61
N ALA A 21 5.74 -14.28 -7.61
CA ALA A 21 5.07 -13.12 -7.08
C ALA A 21 6.17 -12.12 -6.73
N ALA A 22 5.98 -10.85 -7.13
CA ALA A 22 6.91 -9.80 -6.74
C ALA A 22 7.19 -9.94 -5.22
N PRO A 23 8.43 -9.68 -4.75
CA PRO A 23 8.77 -9.69 -3.33
C PRO A 23 7.62 -9.12 -2.51
N GLU A 24 7.29 -9.75 -1.38
CA GLU A 24 6.15 -9.34 -0.54
C GLU A 24 6.12 -7.82 -0.28
N ASN A 25 7.31 -7.22 -0.16
CA ASN A 25 7.53 -5.78 -0.06
C ASN A 25 6.99 -5.00 -1.27
N ASP A 26 7.25 -5.45 -2.50
CA ASP A 26 6.78 -4.81 -3.73
C ASP A 26 5.24 -4.81 -3.81
N GLN A 27 4.60 -5.87 -3.30
CA GLN A 27 3.14 -5.95 -3.25
C GLN A 27 2.55 -4.99 -2.22
N ALA A 28 3.12 -4.92 -1.02
CA ALA A 28 2.71 -3.97 0.01
C ALA A 28 2.86 -2.52 -0.47
N MET A 29 3.99 -2.21 -1.11
CA MET A 29 4.26 -0.90 -1.69
C MET A 29 3.31 -0.55 -2.84
N THR A 30 2.95 -1.53 -3.67
CA THR A 30 1.95 -1.34 -4.73
C THR A 30 0.58 -1.00 -4.14
N ARG A 31 0.17 -1.67 -3.05
CA ARG A 31 -1.08 -1.37 -2.34
C ARG A 31 -1.05 0.02 -1.70
N GLU A 32 0.05 0.39 -1.05
CA GLU A 32 0.21 1.72 -0.46
C GLU A 32 0.07 2.83 -1.51
N LYS A 33 0.77 2.70 -2.63
CA LYS A 33 0.66 3.65 -3.74
C LYS A 33 -0.75 3.70 -4.32
N ALA A 34 -1.43 2.57 -4.41
CA ALA A 34 -2.81 2.50 -4.88
C ALA A 34 -3.78 3.22 -3.91
N ALA A 35 -3.56 3.11 -2.60
CA ALA A 35 -4.34 3.84 -1.59
C ALA A 35 -4.19 5.36 -1.76
N TRP A 36 -2.94 5.86 -1.86
CA TRP A 36 -2.67 7.27 -2.13
C TRP A 36 -3.31 7.76 -3.42
N GLN A 37 -3.22 6.97 -4.50
CA GLN A 37 -3.81 7.33 -5.78
C GLN A 37 -5.34 7.39 -5.69
N THR A 38 -5.95 6.42 -5.02
CA THR A 38 -7.41 6.35 -4.83
C THR A 38 -7.92 7.52 -3.99
N TYR A 39 -7.17 7.88 -2.94
CA TYR A 39 -7.45 9.03 -2.08
C TYR A 39 -7.35 10.34 -2.86
N LYS A 40 -6.25 10.54 -3.59
CA LYS A 40 -6.03 11.69 -4.50
C LYS A 40 -7.16 11.86 -5.51
N GLU A 41 -7.59 10.77 -6.14
CA GLU A 41 -8.62 10.77 -7.19
C GLU A 41 -10.04 10.85 -6.66
N LYS A 42 -10.23 10.96 -5.33
CA LYS A 42 -11.53 11.01 -4.67
C LYS A 42 -12.43 9.81 -5.02
N LYS A 43 -11.84 8.63 -5.23
CA LYS A 43 -12.56 7.36 -5.51
C LYS A 43 -13.09 6.75 -4.21
N GLU A 44 -14.11 7.37 -3.64
CA GLU A 44 -14.66 7.05 -2.31
C GLU A 44 -15.00 5.56 -2.12
N ALA A 45 -15.75 4.97 -3.06
CA ALA A 45 -16.16 3.57 -2.97
C ALA A 45 -14.98 2.58 -3.04
N ASP A 46 -13.93 2.92 -3.79
CA ASP A 46 -12.74 2.07 -3.88
C ASP A 46 -11.84 2.25 -2.65
N PHE A 47 -11.70 3.48 -2.15
CA PHE A 47 -10.95 3.74 -0.93
C PHE A 47 -11.60 3.04 0.28
N ARG A 48 -12.94 3.04 0.34
CA ARG A 48 -13.68 2.34 1.39
C ARG A 48 -13.45 0.83 1.41
N LYS A 49 -13.19 0.20 0.26
CA LYS A 49 -12.82 -1.23 0.18
C LYS A 49 -11.42 -1.50 0.73
N MET A 50 -10.53 -0.51 0.62
CA MET A 50 -9.15 -0.58 1.11
C MET A 50 -9.02 -0.32 2.62
N ILE A 51 -10.02 0.28 3.25
CA ILE A 51 -10.02 0.61 4.68
C ILE A 51 -10.81 -0.43 5.50
N ALA A 52 -10.24 -0.80 6.64
CA ALA A 52 -10.92 -1.65 7.62
C ALA A 52 -11.98 -0.86 8.40
N ASP A 53 -13.02 -1.55 8.87
CA ASP A 53 -14.12 -0.89 9.60
C ASP A 53 -13.68 -0.28 10.94
N ASN A 54 -12.62 -0.83 11.53
CA ASN A 54 -11.99 -0.36 12.77
C ASN A 54 -10.78 0.57 12.52
N TYR A 55 -10.65 1.13 11.32
CA TYR A 55 -9.55 2.02 10.95
C TYR A 55 -9.41 3.23 11.88
N ARG A 56 -8.16 3.64 12.14
CA ARG A 56 -7.82 4.91 12.77
C ARG A 56 -6.72 5.68 12.02
N GLY A 57 -7.01 6.93 11.68
CA GLY A 57 -6.03 7.90 11.22
C GLY A 57 -5.53 8.72 12.41
N VAL A 58 -4.23 9.01 12.48
CA VAL A 58 -3.65 9.93 13.47
C VAL A 58 -2.80 10.95 12.74
N TYR A 59 -3.20 12.20 12.81
CA TYR A 59 -2.55 13.32 12.14
C TYR A 59 -2.25 14.43 13.15
N ALA A 60 -1.51 15.46 12.71
CA ALA A 60 -1.14 16.57 13.58
C ALA A 60 -2.35 17.36 14.13
N ASP A 61 -3.45 17.35 13.40
CA ASP A 61 -4.65 18.14 13.66
C ASP A 61 -5.85 17.32 14.14
N ALA A 62 -5.87 16.00 13.93
CA ALA A 62 -7.01 15.15 14.27
C ALA A 62 -6.66 13.67 14.46
N ILE A 63 -7.55 12.96 15.15
CA ILE A 63 -7.62 11.50 15.16
C ILE A 63 -8.92 11.10 14.45
N CYS A 64 -8.80 10.43 13.30
CA CYS A 64 -9.92 10.12 12.42
C CYS A 64 -10.39 8.67 12.57
N ASN A 65 -11.70 8.45 12.58
CA ASN A 65 -12.33 7.16 12.23
C ASN A 65 -12.60 7.10 10.72
N VAL A 66 -13.20 6.01 10.24
CA VAL A 66 -13.54 5.85 8.81
C VAL A 66 -14.36 7.03 8.27
N ALA A 67 -15.42 7.45 8.96
CA ALA A 67 -16.29 8.52 8.46
C ALA A 67 -15.56 9.87 8.39
N GLU A 68 -14.71 10.16 9.37
CA GLU A 68 -13.86 11.36 9.41
C GLU A 68 -12.80 11.33 8.30
N GLU A 69 -12.22 10.16 8.02
CA GLU A 69 -11.25 9.96 6.93
C GLU A 69 -11.90 10.17 5.56
N MET A 70 -13.09 9.57 5.33
CA MET A 70 -13.83 9.79 4.08
C MET A 70 -14.21 11.26 3.90
N LYS A 71 -14.54 11.96 4.99
CA LYS A 71 -14.83 13.40 4.94
C LYS A 71 -13.58 14.22 4.62
N ALA A 72 -12.44 13.90 5.24
CA ALA A 72 -11.15 14.55 4.97
C ALA A 72 -10.73 14.39 3.51
N MET A 73 -10.91 13.20 2.92
CA MET A 73 -10.66 12.89 1.51
C MET A 73 -11.38 13.85 0.55
N GLN A 74 -12.59 14.31 0.91
CA GLN A 74 -13.34 15.24 0.08
C GLN A 74 -12.84 16.68 0.22
N GLN A 75 -12.27 17.05 1.37
CA GLN A 75 -11.85 18.41 1.70
C GLN A 75 -10.44 18.74 1.20
N ILE A 76 -9.60 17.72 1.00
CA ILE A 76 -8.22 17.87 0.55
C ILE A 76 -8.11 17.56 -0.94
N ASP A 77 -7.46 18.46 -1.68
CA ASP A 77 -7.13 18.25 -3.09
C ASP A 77 -5.65 17.93 -3.21
N ILE A 78 -5.32 16.66 -3.39
CA ILE A 78 -3.94 16.20 -3.60
C ILE A 78 -3.50 16.56 -5.03
N LYS A 79 -2.51 17.43 -5.17
CA LYS A 79 -1.96 17.82 -6.48
C LYS A 79 -0.95 16.79 -6.97
N SER A 80 -0.01 16.42 -6.11
CA SER A 80 1.02 15.42 -6.38
C SER A 80 1.44 14.71 -5.09
N PHE A 81 1.92 13.48 -5.24
CA PHE A 81 2.61 12.77 -4.19
C PHE A 81 3.75 11.95 -4.80
N ALA A 82 4.83 11.77 -4.04
CA ALA A 82 5.93 10.87 -4.38
C ALA A 82 6.36 10.11 -3.12
N LEU A 83 6.26 8.78 -3.16
CA LEU A 83 6.71 7.91 -2.08
C LEU A 83 8.20 7.59 -2.26
N SER A 84 8.94 7.53 -1.16
CA SER A 84 10.36 7.18 -1.13
C SER A 84 10.73 6.53 0.20
N ASP A 85 11.95 5.98 0.30
CA ASP A 85 12.45 5.38 1.55
C ASP A 85 11.50 4.32 2.13
N LEU A 86 10.97 3.47 1.24
CA LEU A 86 9.92 2.51 1.57
C LEU A 86 10.52 1.31 2.29
N ASN A 87 9.91 0.98 3.43
CA ASN A 87 10.26 -0.18 4.23
C ASN A 87 9.00 -0.91 4.70
N VAL A 88 9.05 -2.24 4.68
CA VAL A 88 7.92 -3.11 5.03
C VAL A 88 8.39 -4.10 6.08
N ILE A 89 7.63 -4.22 7.16
CA ILE A 89 7.86 -5.16 8.25
C ILE A 89 6.58 -5.99 8.42
N SER A 90 6.67 -7.31 8.23
CA SER A 90 5.58 -8.23 8.56
C SER A 90 5.71 -8.64 10.03
N THR A 91 4.70 -8.35 10.85
CA THR A 91 4.69 -8.75 12.27
C THR A 91 4.17 -10.17 12.47
N ASP A 92 3.32 -10.61 11.53
CA ASP A 92 2.75 -11.95 11.40
C ASP A 92 2.30 -12.13 9.92
N PRO A 93 1.82 -13.33 9.51
CA PRO A 93 1.42 -13.58 8.11
C PRO A 93 0.31 -12.66 7.57
N ASP A 94 -0.47 -12.03 8.45
CA ASP A 94 -1.65 -11.27 8.13
C ASP A 94 -1.52 -9.78 8.51
N THR A 95 -0.35 -9.32 8.96
CA THR A 95 -0.14 -7.93 9.38
C THR A 95 1.20 -7.38 8.89
N GLN A 96 1.14 -6.22 8.24
CA GLN A 96 2.29 -5.52 7.71
C GLN A 96 2.31 -4.05 8.14
N ILE A 97 3.47 -3.59 8.57
CA ILE A 97 3.76 -2.18 8.84
C ILE A 97 4.57 -1.65 7.66
N VAL A 98 4.06 -0.60 7.03
CA VAL A 98 4.67 0.07 5.88
C VAL A 98 5.07 1.47 6.31
N THR A 99 6.38 1.73 6.40
CA THR A 99 6.93 3.04 6.74
C THR A 99 7.60 3.64 5.51
N TYR A 100 7.44 4.93 5.28
CA TYR A 100 7.98 5.61 4.11
C TYR A 100 8.05 7.12 4.31
N LYS A 101 8.76 7.79 3.40
CA LYS A 101 8.68 9.24 3.21
C LYS A 101 7.73 9.55 2.07
N VAL A 102 6.94 10.60 2.23
CA VAL A 102 6.10 11.13 1.16
C VAL A 102 6.34 12.62 0.99
N ASN A 103 6.71 13.02 -0.24
CA ASN A 103 6.56 14.41 -0.65
C ASN A 103 5.14 14.59 -1.16
N PHE A 104 4.33 15.37 -0.45
CA PHE A 104 2.91 15.53 -0.72
C PHE A 104 2.57 17.01 -0.89
N GLN A 105 1.96 17.37 -2.02
CA GLN A 105 1.48 18.72 -2.32
C GLN A 105 -0.04 18.71 -2.40
N TYR A 106 -0.69 19.63 -1.69
CA TYR A 106 -2.15 19.67 -1.59
C TYR A 106 -2.71 21.08 -1.44
N SER A 107 -4.02 21.19 -1.62
CA SER A 107 -4.77 22.35 -1.18
C SER A 107 -5.92 21.95 -0.27
N MET A 108 -6.14 22.73 0.78
CA MET A 108 -7.26 22.57 1.72
C MET A 108 -7.86 23.94 2.03
N GLY A 109 -9.17 24.10 1.86
CA GLY A 109 -9.84 25.39 2.08
C GLY A 109 -9.29 26.53 1.20
N GLY A 110 -8.83 26.22 -0.02
CA GLY A 110 -8.25 27.18 -0.96
C GLY A 110 -6.81 27.62 -0.63
N LYS A 111 -6.17 27.02 0.37
CA LYS A 111 -4.76 27.27 0.70
C LYS A 111 -3.91 26.09 0.25
N ASP A 112 -2.87 26.40 -0.51
CA ASP A 112 -1.85 25.44 -0.91
C ASP A 112 -0.86 25.20 0.23
N ASP A 113 -0.52 23.94 0.46
CA ASP A 113 0.57 23.52 1.33
C ASP A 113 1.21 22.23 0.78
N GLY A 114 2.31 21.82 1.38
CA GLY A 114 2.94 20.55 1.10
C GLY A 114 4.30 20.41 1.75
N GLY A 115 5.04 19.43 1.27
CA GLY A 115 6.40 19.14 1.69
C GLY A 115 6.60 17.67 2.06
N ASP A 116 7.74 17.41 2.67
CA ASP A 116 8.13 16.07 3.07
C ASP A 116 7.46 15.69 4.38
N HIS A 117 6.95 14.46 4.42
CA HIS A 117 6.33 13.86 5.60
C HIS A 117 6.95 12.48 5.83
N ASN A 118 7.08 12.12 7.11
CA ASN A 118 7.27 10.73 7.51
C ASN A 118 5.88 10.11 7.66
N ALA A 119 5.68 8.92 7.09
CA ALA A 119 4.38 8.27 7.08
C ALA A 119 4.49 6.79 7.46
N CYS A 120 3.38 6.27 7.99
CA CYS A 120 3.22 4.87 8.35
C CYS A 120 1.79 4.41 8.08
N SER A 121 1.66 3.23 7.49
CA SER A 121 0.40 2.51 7.33
C SER A 121 0.52 1.12 7.93
N VAL A 122 -0.50 0.69 8.68
CA VAL A 122 -0.63 -0.71 9.10
C VAL A 122 -1.71 -1.37 8.26
N TRP A 123 -1.30 -2.40 7.53
CA TRP A 123 -2.16 -3.23 6.71
C TRP A 123 -2.41 -4.54 7.43
N GLN A 124 -3.68 -4.92 7.52
CA GLN A 124 -4.09 -6.20 8.03
C GLN A 124 -4.90 -6.95 6.98
N LYS A 125 -4.58 -8.22 6.78
CA LYS A 125 -5.33 -9.12 5.93
C LYS A 125 -6.62 -9.52 6.65
N GLN A 126 -7.76 -9.16 6.08
CA GLN A 126 -9.08 -9.51 6.55
C GLN A 126 -9.75 -10.37 5.48
N ASN A 127 -9.90 -11.66 5.77
CA ASN A 127 -10.24 -12.68 4.78
C ASN A 127 -9.16 -12.77 3.69
N ALA A 128 -9.52 -12.54 2.43
CA ALA A 128 -8.58 -12.54 1.31
C ALA A 128 -7.98 -11.15 1.01
N ASP A 129 -8.50 -10.09 1.63
CA ASP A 129 -8.19 -8.71 1.26
C ASP A 129 -7.30 -8.02 2.30
N TRP A 130 -6.28 -7.32 1.83
CA TRP A 130 -5.48 -6.44 2.68
C TRP A 130 -6.21 -5.11 2.87
N LYS A 131 -6.38 -4.72 4.13
CA LYS A 131 -7.04 -3.46 4.50
C LYS A 131 -6.17 -2.62 5.42
N VAL A 132 -6.19 -1.31 5.23
CA VAL A 132 -5.55 -0.35 6.14
C VAL A 132 -6.36 -0.31 7.43
N ILE A 133 -5.72 -0.63 8.55
CA ILE A 133 -6.29 -0.48 9.90
C ILE A 133 -5.76 0.77 10.60
N PHE A 134 -4.64 1.31 10.15
CA PHE A 134 -4.05 2.53 10.70
C PHE A 134 -3.27 3.30 9.64
N HIS A 135 -3.35 4.64 9.66
CA HIS A 135 -2.48 5.50 8.87
C HIS A 135 -2.07 6.76 9.65
N THR A 136 -0.86 7.24 9.41
CA THR A 136 -0.37 8.53 9.87
C THR A 136 0.63 9.10 8.88
N ASN A 137 0.67 10.42 8.81
CA ASN A 137 1.76 11.18 8.21
C ASN A 137 2.02 12.44 9.02
N VAL A 138 3.29 12.76 9.25
CA VAL A 138 3.72 13.92 10.03
C VAL A 138 4.73 14.72 9.20
N LYS A 139 4.48 16.03 9.09
CA LYS A 139 5.36 16.94 8.33
C LYS A 139 6.74 16.94 8.95
N VAL A 140 7.77 16.81 8.13
CA VAL A 140 9.16 16.87 8.58
C VAL A 140 9.43 18.32 9.02
N GLU A 141 9.74 18.50 10.30
CA GLU A 141 10.22 19.79 10.80
C GLU A 141 11.67 20.00 10.34
N LYS A 142 11.99 21.25 9.97
CA LYS A 142 13.38 21.63 9.75
C LYS A 142 14.04 21.77 11.14
N PRO A 143 15.22 21.18 11.35
CA PRO A 143 15.95 21.33 12.60
C PRO A 143 16.32 22.78 12.89
#